data_AF-A0AAW2BI10-F1
#
_entry.id   AF-A0AAW2BI10-F1
#
_cell.length_a   1.000
_cell.length_b   1.000
_cell.length_c   1.000
_cell.angle_alpha   90.00
_cell.angle_beta   90.00
_cell.angle_gamma   90.00
#
_symmetry.space_group_name_H-M   'P 1'
#
loop_
_entity.id
_entity.type
_entity.pdbx_description
1 polymer ?
#
loop_
_entity_poly.entity_id
_entity_poly.type
_entity_poly.pdbx_seq_one_letter_code
_entity_poly.pdbx_strand_id
1 'polypeptide(L)'
;MQIPEAMEESSHTPKICKDDVIAKLKDDGDFDNLRLKIIRKLKDNEELRNEIISIVQQSAALNRAGAENMKPRQISDAIYDEVG
;
A
#
# COMPACT_ATOMS: atom_id res chain seq x y z
N MET A 1 2.06 -11.15 -66.17
CA MET A 1 1.80 -10.16 -65.10
C MET A 1 2.02 -10.88 -63.79
N GLN A 2 3.18 -10.67 -63.16
CA GLN A 2 3.50 -11.18 -61.83
C GLN A 2 2.88 -10.23 -60.81
N ILE A 3 2.09 -10.77 -59.89
CA ILE A 3 1.62 -10.05 -58.70
C ILE A 3 2.72 -10.22 -57.66
N PRO A 4 3.29 -9.15 -57.05
CA PRO A 4 4.26 -9.31 -55.99
C PRO A 4 3.54 -9.66 -54.68
N GLU A 5 4.02 -10.73 -54.07
CA GLU A 5 3.60 -11.30 -52.80
C GLU A 5 4.38 -10.63 -51.65
N ALA A 6 3.68 -10.42 -50.54
CA ALA A 6 4.17 -10.19 -49.19
C ALA A 6 5.02 -8.93 -48.91
N MET A 7 4.37 -7.94 -48.31
CA MET A 7 4.89 -7.29 -47.09
C MET A 7 3.70 -7.06 -46.17
N GLU A 8 3.28 -8.14 -45.50
CA GLU A 8 2.44 -8.03 -44.31
C GLU A 8 3.37 -7.54 -43.19
N GLU A 9 3.44 -6.21 -43.01
CA GLU A 9 4.10 -5.63 -41.84
C GLU A 9 3.36 -6.11 -40.59
N SER A 10 3.90 -7.17 -40.01
CA SER A 10 3.46 -7.66 -38.73
C SER A 10 3.85 -6.63 -37.68
N SER A 11 2.91 -5.73 -37.39
CA SER A 11 2.96 -4.76 -36.30
C SER A 11 2.99 -5.49 -34.95
N HIS A 12 4.13 -6.10 -34.64
CA HIS A 12 4.45 -6.61 -33.32
C HIS A 12 4.71 -5.41 -32.41
N THR A 13 3.63 -4.79 -31.94
CA THR A 13 3.72 -4.10 -30.65
C THR A 13 4.02 -5.19 -29.62
N PRO A 14 5.16 -5.14 -28.91
CA PRO A 14 5.44 -6.09 -27.85
C PRO A 14 4.28 -6.02 -26.86
N LYS A 15 3.59 -7.15 -26.64
CA LYS A 15 2.55 -7.23 -25.62
C LYS A 15 3.24 -7.06 -24.28
N ILE A 16 3.17 -5.86 -23.72
CA ILE A 16 3.71 -5.55 -22.39
C ILE A 16 2.96 -6.41 -21.38
N CYS A 17 3.68 -7.30 -20.71
CA CYS A 17 3.11 -8.11 -19.63
C CYS A 17 3.24 -7.37 -18.30
N LYS A 18 2.42 -7.77 -17.31
CA LYS A 18 2.45 -7.17 -15.96
C LYS A 18 3.83 -7.28 -15.32
N ASP A 19 4.50 -8.41 -15.53
CA ASP A 19 5.84 -8.67 -14.98
C ASP A 19 6.90 -7.76 -15.58
N ASP A 20 6.80 -7.43 -16.88
CA ASP A 20 7.72 -6.49 -17.55
C ASP A 20 7.63 -5.09 -16.93
N VAL A 21 6.41 -4.66 -16.60
CA VAL A 21 6.18 -3.37 -15.93
C VAL A 21 6.74 -3.39 -14.51
N ILE A 22 6.54 -4.48 -13.76
CA ILE A 22 7.05 -4.61 -12.38
C ILE A 22 8.58 -4.64 -12.37
N ALA A 23 9.21 -5.38 -13.28
CA ALA A 23 10.66 -5.44 -13.40
C ALA A 23 11.24 -4.06 -13.68
N LYS A 24 10.68 -3.36 -14.68
CA LYS A 24 11.10 -2.01 -15.02
C LYS A 24 10.92 -1.01 -13.86
N LEU A 25 9.80 -1.07 -13.13
CA LEU A 25 9.58 -0.22 -11.95
C LEU A 25 10.61 -0.46 -10.83
N LYS A 26 11.13 -1.68 -10.70
CA LYS A 26 12.20 -2.00 -9.74
C LYS A 26 13.54 -1.44 -10.22
N ASP A 27 13.87 -1.63 -11.49
CA ASP A 27 15.14 -1.19 -12.08
C ASP A 27 15.26 0.35 -12.10
N ASP A 28 14.17 1.05 -12.41
CA ASP A 28 14.12 2.52 -12.44
C ASP A 28 14.12 3.15 -11.03
N GLY A 29 14.03 2.35 -9.96
CA GLY A 29 13.91 2.83 -8.56
C GLY A 29 12.53 3.45 -8.24
N ASP A 30 11.59 3.41 -9.19
CA ASP A 30 10.25 3.96 -9.05
C ASP A 30 9.38 3.18 -8.06
N PHE A 31 9.72 1.92 -7.80
CA PHE A 31 9.04 1.11 -6.80
C PHE A 31 9.10 1.76 -5.41
N ASP A 32 10.26 2.31 -5.01
CA ASP A 32 10.40 3.01 -3.74
C ASP A 32 9.68 4.36 -3.75
N ASN A 33 9.73 5.08 -4.87
CA ASN A 33 8.98 6.34 -5.04
C ASN A 33 7.47 6.10 -4.93
N LEU A 34 6.97 5.01 -5.54
CA LEU A 34 5.57 4.63 -5.49
C LEU A 34 5.16 4.23 -4.07
N ARG A 35 5.98 3.41 -3.39
CA ARG A 35 5.78 3.04 -1.99
C ARG A 35 5.74 4.29 -1.08
N LEU A 36 6.68 5.21 -1.23
CA LEU A 36 6.71 6.46 -0.47
C LEU A 36 5.48 7.33 -0.74
N LYS A 37 5.04 7.43 -2.00
CA LYS A 37 3.80 8.15 -2.36
C LYS A 37 2.57 7.53 -1.70
N ILE A 38 2.47 6.20 -1.68
CA ILE A 38 1.38 5.50 -1.00
C ILE A 38 1.40 5.79 0.50
N ILE A 39 2.56 5.67 1.15
CA ILE A 39 2.72 5.97 2.58
C ILE A 39 2.33 7.43 2.87
N ARG A 40 2.78 8.39 2.05
CA ARG A 40 2.40 9.82 2.20
C ARG A 40 0.89 10.00 2.10
N LYS A 41 0.26 9.45 1.05
CA LYS A 41 -1.20 9.52 0.88
C LYS A 41 -1.97 8.92 2.07
N LEU A 42 -1.49 7.80 2.63
CA LEU A 42 -2.09 7.20 3.82
C LEU A 42 -1.90 8.07 5.07
N LYS A 43 -0.73 8.69 5.22
CA LYS A 43 -0.44 9.61 6.34
C LYS A 43 -1.21 10.92 6.26
N ASP A 44 -1.42 11.43 5.06
CA ASP A 44 -2.12 12.68 4.80
C ASP A 44 -3.66 12.50 4.80
N ASN A 45 -4.13 11.24 4.84
CA ASN A 45 -5.55 10.94 4.97
C ASN A 45 -6.02 11.20 6.42
N GLU A 46 -6.56 12.40 6.65
CA GLU A 46 -7.08 12.80 7.96
C GLU A 46 -8.27 11.96 8.43
N GLU A 47 -9.11 11.50 7.51
CA GLU A 47 -10.26 10.65 7.84
C GLU A 47 -9.79 9.32 8.42
N LEU A 48 -8.85 8.64 7.74
CA LEU A 48 -8.24 7.42 8.23
C LEU A 48 -7.54 7.64 9.58
N ARG A 49 -6.84 8.77 9.74
CA ARG A 49 -6.18 9.12 11.00
C ARG A 49 -7.19 9.29 12.14
N ASN A 50 -8.30 9.98 11.88
CA ASN A 50 -9.34 10.20 12.87
C ASN A 50 -10.07 8.89 13.23
N GLU A 51 -10.28 8.03 12.25
CA GLU A 51 -10.84 6.69 12.46
C GLU A 51 -9.93 5.85 13.37
N ILE A 52 -8.62 5.82 13.11
CA ILE A 52 -7.64 5.13 13.97
C ILE A 52 -7.66 5.69 15.40
N ILE A 53 -7.72 7.02 15.56
CA ILE A 53 -7.83 7.66 16.88
C ILE A 53 -9.11 7.21 17.59
N SER A 54 -10.24 7.18 16.87
CA SER A 54 -11.52 6.73 17.42
C SER A 54 -11.46 5.27 17.89
N ILE A 55 -10.87 4.39 17.08
CA ILE A 55 -10.68 2.97 17.44
C ILE A 55 -9.85 2.85 18.73
N VAL A 56 -8.73 3.57 18.82
CA VAL A 56 -7.87 3.57 20.01
C VAL A 56 -8.62 4.09 21.24
N GLN A 57 -9.43 5.15 21.09
CA GLN A 57 -10.23 5.70 22.19
C GLN A 57 -11.32 4.74 22.67
N GLN A 58 -11.91 3.94 21.78
CA GLN A 58 -12.96 2.98 22.12
C GLN A 58 -12.42 1.60 22.53
N SER A 59 -11.11 1.36 22.41
CA SER A 59 -10.50 0.07 22.77
C SER A 59 -10.83 -0.36 24.19
N ALA A 60 -11.14 -1.65 24.35
CA ALA A 60 -11.37 -2.24 25.66
C ALA A 60 -10.07 -2.28 26.50
N ALA A 61 -8.91 -2.46 25.85
CA ALA A 61 -7.61 -2.43 26.51
C ALA A 61 -7.29 -1.07 27.16
N LEU A 62 -7.74 0.03 26.53
CA LEU A 62 -7.61 1.38 27.09
C LEU A 62 -8.65 1.66 28.18
N ASN A 63 -9.89 1.20 28.00
CA ASN A 63 -11.02 1.54 28.88
C ASN A 63 -11.23 0.56 30.06
N ARG A 64 -10.38 -0.46 30.21
CA ARG A 64 -10.48 -1.39 31.35
C ARG A 64 -10.08 -0.73 32.67
N ALA A 65 -10.70 -1.17 33.76
CA ALA A 65 -10.34 -0.74 35.10
C ALA A 65 -8.85 -1.05 35.39
N GLY A 66 -8.11 -0.06 35.89
CA GLY A 66 -6.69 -0.20 36.21
C GLY A 66 -5.74 0.10 35.04
N ALA A 67 -6.26 0.42 33.85
CA ALA A 67 -5.44 0.87 32.72
C ALA A 67 -4.62 2.12 33.06
N GLU A 68 -5.14 3.01 33.90
CA GLU A 68 -4.46 4.21 34.40
C GLU A 68 -3.17 3.91 35.18
N ASN A 69 -3.01 2.68 35.70
CA ASN A 69 -1.81 2.23 36.42
C ASN A 69 -0.82 1.49 35.52
N MET A 70 -1.17 1.26 34.24
CA MET A 70 -0.33 0.54 33.30
C MET A 70 0.60 1.47 32.54
N LYS A 71 1.73 0.92 32.05
CA LYS A 71 2.63 1.69 31.20
C LYS A 71 1.98 1.90 29.83
N PRO A 72 2.15 3.08 29.19
CA PRO A 72 1.62 3.35 27.85
C PRO A 72 1.97 2.28 26.82
N ARG A 73 3.18 1.70 26.90
CA ARG A 73 3.61 0.62 26.02
C ARG A 73 2.80 -0.66 26.18
N GLN A 74 2.45 -1.05 27.41
CA GLN A 74 1.63 -2.24 27.66
C GLN A 74 0.20 -2.06 27.15
N ILE A 75 -0.34 -0.85 27.27
CA ILE A 75 -1.65 -0.51 26.71
C ILE A 75 -1.57 -0.53 25.18
N SER A 76 -0.52 0.07 24.60
CA SER A 76 -0.31 0.07 23.15
C SER A 76 -0.19 -1.34 22.57
N ASP A 77 0.58 -2.22 23.22
CA ASP A 77 0.75 -3.61 22.79
C ASP A 77 -0.61 -4.34 22.88
N ALA A 78 -1.36 -4.15 23.97
CA ALA A 78 -2.68 -4.75 24.13
C ALA A 78 -3.73 -4.22 23.13
N ILE A 79 -3.67 -2.93 22.77
CA ILE A 79 -4.51 -2.36 21.70
C ILE A 79 -4.13 -2.98 20.36
N TYR A 80 -2.83 -3.14 20.09
CA TYR A 80 -2.36 -3.78 18.86
C TYR A 80 -2.86 -5.23 18.75
N ASP A 81 -2.82 -5.99 19.83
CA ASP A 81 -3.38 -7.36 19.87
C ASP A 81 -4.91 -7.38 19.69
N GLU A 82 -5.61 -6.30 20.02
CA GLU A 82 -7.07 -6.17 19.89
C GLU A 82 -7.51 -5.79 18.46
N VAL A 83 -6.79 -4.87 17.80
CA VAL A 83 -7.24 -4.23 16.54
C VAL A 83 -6.31 -4.39 15.34
N GLY A 84 -5.07 -4.86 15.56
CA GLY A 84 -4.03 -5.03 14.54
C GLY A 84 -4.09 -6.37 13.81
#